data_AF-A0A9W4T958-F1
#
_entry.id   AF-A0A9W4T958-F1
#
_cell.length_a   1.000
_cell.length_b   1.000
_cell.length_c   1.000
_cell.angle_alpha   90.00
_cell.angle_beta   90.00
_cell.angle_gamma   90.00
#
_symmetry.space_group_name_H-M   'P 1'
#
loop_
_entity.id
_entity.type
_entity.pdbx_description
1 polymer ?
#
loop_
_entity_poly.entity_id
_entity_poly.type
_entity_poly.pdbx_seq_one_letter_code
_entity_poly.pdbx_strand_id
1 'polypeptide(L)'
;INSALDHQKRKIILDCVLVTLSDSSTNLLTELDTVKVAAINHFQNLAVLNSFHKPKVNLYEWQHQYAPKENISSSIYDTLMNPLSKEE
;
A
#
# COMPACT_ATOMS: atom_id res chain seq x y z
N ILE A 1 19.38 8.38 -9.57
CA ILE A 1 18.38 7.34 -9.23
C ILE A 1 19.15 6.13 -8.77
N ASN A 2 18.99 5.71 -7.51
CA ASN A 2 19.61 4.48 -7.03
C ASN A 2 18.79 3.30 -7.57
N SER A 3 19.47 2.25 -8.02
CA SER A 3 18.80 1.08 -8.58
C SER A 3 18.01 0.36 -7.50
N ALA A 4 16.79 -0.09 -7.82
CA ALA A 4 15.98 -0.90 -6.91
C ALA A 4 16.71 -2.18 -6.44
N LEU A 5 17.67 -2.67 -7.24
CA LEU A 5 18.49 -3.84 -6.95
C LEU A 5 19.70 -3.55 -6.06
N ASP A 6 20.06 -2.27 -5.91
CA ASP A 6 21.21 -1.81 -5.11
C ASP A 6 20.84 -1.58 -3.63
N HIS A 7 19.56 -1.77 -3.28
CA HIS A 7 19.10 -1.73 -1.90
C HIS A 7 19.31 -3.08 -1.21
N GLN A 8 19.76 -3.03 0.04
CA GLN A 8 19.80 -4.20 0.92
C GLN A 8 18.39 -4.80 1.07
N LYS A 9 18.28 -6.13 0.87
CA LYS A 9 17.02 -6.86 1.02
C LYS A 9 16.53 -6.73 2.46
N ARG A 10 15.35 -6.12 2.64
CA ARG A 10 14.65 -6.07 3.92
C ARG A 10 13.74 -7.30 4.03
N LYS A 11 13.70 -7.92 5.20
CA LYS A 11 12.85 -9.08 5.49
C LYS A 11 12.00 -8.79 6.71
N ILE A 12 10.74 -9.23 6.66
CA ILE A 12 9.85 -9.30 7.81
C ILE A 12 9.69 -10.78 8.17
N ILE A 13 9.72 -11.09 9.46
CA ILE A 13 9.42 -12.42 9.99
C ILE A 13 8.01 -12.36 10.56
N LEU A 14 7.16 -13.32 10.19
CA LEU A 14 5.80 -13.42 10.68
C LEU A 14 5.77 -14.50 11.76
N ASP A 15 5.27 -14.15 12.94
CA ASP A 15 5.16 -15.08 14.09
C ASP A 15 3.81 -15.78 14.13
N CYS A 16 2.79 -15.23 13.47
CA CYS A 16 1.47 -15.85 13.37
C CYS A 16 0.74 -15.48 12.08
N VAL A 17 -0.14 -16.36 11.61
CA VAL A 17 -0.99 -16.13 10.43
C VAL A 17 -2.41 -16.64 10.71
N LEU A 18 -3.41 -15.82 10.41
CA LEU A 18 -4.81 -16.22 10.44
C LEU A 18 -5.21 -16.81 9.08
N VAL A 19 -5.76 -18.02 9.07
CA VAL A 19 -6.20 -18.71 7.86
C VAL A 19 -7.72 -18.93 7.91
N THR A 20 -8.40 -18.64 6.81
CA THR A 20 -9.82 -18.95 6.64
C THR A 20 -9.99 -20.36 6.10
N LEU A 21 -10.77 -21.19 6.81
CA LEU A 21 -11.10 -22.54 6.40
C LEU A 21 -12.32 -22.57 5.48
N SER A 22 -12.58 -23.72 4.86
CA SER A 22 -13.67 -23.91 3.90
C SER A 22 -15.07 -23.70 4.49
N ASP A 23 -15.22 -23.88 5.80
CA ASP A 23 -16.46 -23.66 6.55
C ASP A 23 -16.62 -22.20 7.03
N SER A 24 -15.80 -21.28 6.51
CA SER A 24 -15.73 -19.86 6.92
C SER A 24 -15.28 -19.63 8.37
N SER A 25 -14.82 -20.67 9.07
CA SER A 25 -14.15 -20.50 10.35
C SER A 25 -12.72 -19.98 10.14
N THR A 26 -12.11 -19.45 11.20
CA THR A 26 -10.74 -18.95 11.17
C THR A 26 -9.86 -19.71 12.14
N ASN A 27 -8.64 -19.99 11.73
CA ASN A 27 -7.64 -20.67 12.54
C ASN A 27 -6.37 -19.81 12.62
N LEU A 28 -5.86 -19.61 13.84
CA LEU A 28 -4.62 -18.89 14.09
C LEU A 28 -3.46 -19.89 14.14
N LEU A 29 -2.56 -19.80 13.16
CA LEU A 29 -1.33 -20.57 13.12
C LEU A 29 -0.22 -19.81 13.83
N THR A 30 0.48 -20.47 14.74
CA THR A 30 1.65 -19.95 15.47
C THR A 30 2.92 -20.77 15.25
N GLU A 31 2.80 -22.02 14.81
CA GLU A 31 3.94 -22.89 14.54
C GLU A 31 4.69 -22.43 13.29
N LEU A 32 5.99 -22.14 13.43
CA LEU A 32 6.80 -21.44 12.42
C LEU A 32 6.73 -22.08 11.02
N ASP A 33 6.75 -23.40 10.93
CA ASP A 33 6.70 -24.08 9.64
C ASP A 33 5.30 -24.00 9.00
N THR A 34 4.25 -24.08 9.81
CA THR A 34 2.87 -23.90 9.32
C THR A 34 2.62 -22.47 8.87
N VAL A 35 3.17 -21.48 9.59
CA VAL A 35 3.11 -20.05 9.24
C VAL A 35 3.81 -19.78 7.91
N LYS A 36 5.01 -20.35 7.70
CA LYS A 36 5.74 -20.21 6.42
C LYS A 36 4.94 -20.79 5.26
N VAL A 37 4.43 -22.02 5.40
CA VAL A 37 3.67 -22.69 4.34
C VAL A 37 2.40 -21.92 4.01
N ALA A 38 1.65 -21.49 5.02
CA ALA A 38 0.44 -20.70 4.84
C ALA A 38 0.73 -19.35 4.15
N ALA A 39 1.78 -18.63 4.57
CA ALA A 39 2.17 -17.37 3.96
C ALA A 39 2.59 -17.53 2.49
N ILE A 40 3.40 -18.55 2.19
CA ILE A 40 3.81 -18.86 0.81
C ILE A 40 2.59 -19.13 -0.06
N ASN A 41 1.69 -20.02 0.40
CA ASN A 41 0.49 -20.36 -0.34
C ASN A 41 -0.40 -19.13 -0.59
N HIS A 42 -0.59 -18.29 0.44
CA HIS A 42 -1.34 -17.05 0.33
C HIS A 42 -0.75 -16.14 -0.76
N PHE A 43 0.52 -15.75 -0.65
CA PHE A 43 1.11 -14.80 -1.62
C PHE A 43 1.25 -15.37 -3.03
N GLN A 44 1.44 -16.68 -3.20
CA GLN A 44 1.50 -17.31 -4.52
C GLN A 44 0.12 -17.36 -5.21
N ASN A 45 -0.95 -17.65 -4.46
CA ASN A 45 -2.29 -17.81 -5.03
C ASN A 45 -3.09 -16.50 -5.05
N LEU A 46 -2.73 -15.51 -4.24
CA LEU A 46 -3.33 -14.18 -4.25
C LEU A 46 -3.19 -13.48 -5.61
N ALA A 47 -2.07 -13.68 -6.31
CA ALA A 47 -1.81 -13.04 -7.60
C ALA A 47 -2.79 -13.54 -8.69
N VAL A 48 -3.22 -14.80 -8.59
CA VAL A 48 -4.18 -15.39 -9.54
C VAL A 48 -5.61 -14.95 -9.19
N LEU A 49 -5.95 -14.86 -7.90
CA LEU A 49 -7.30 -14.50 -7.45
C LEU A 49 -7.59 -12.99 -7.58
N ASN A 50 -6.58 -12.14 -7.47
CA ASN A 50 -6.71 -10.68 -7.49
C ASN A 50 -6.23 -10.04 -8.80
N SER A 51 -6.11 -10.81 -9.88
CA SER A 51 -5.99 -10.26 -11.24
C SER A 51 -7.30 -9.63 -11.74
N PHE A 52 -8.25 -9.35 -10.85
CA PHE A 52 -9.03 -8.14 -11.00
C PHE A 52 -8.03 -6.98 -10.90
N HIS A 53 -7.53 -6.55 -12.05
CA HIS A 53 -7.15 -5.15 -12.20
C HIS A 53 -8.24 -4.36 -11.50
N LYS A 54 -7.98 -3.87 -10.28
CA LYS A 54 -8.80 -2.79 -9.74
C LYS A 54 -8.79 -1.78 -10.88
N PRO A 55 -9.97 -1.40 -11.42
CA PRO A 55 -9.98 -0.42 -12.49
C PRO A 55 -9.09 0.72 -12.00
N LYS A 56 -8.12 1.13 -12.84
CA LYS A 56 -7.26 2.27 -12.53
C LYS A 56 -8.19 3.31 -11.92
N VAL A 57 -7.92 3.71 -10.66
CA VAL A 57 -8.75 4.68 -9.97
C VAL A 57 -9.03 5.78 -10.97
N ASN A 58 -10.31 6.01 -11.29
CA ASN A 58 -10.67 6.93 -12.33
C ASN A 58 -10.25 8.32 -11.87
N LEU A 59 -9.06 8.76 -12.27
CA LEU A 59 -8.48 10.04 -11.84
C LEU A 59 -9.38 11.22 -12.23
N TYR A 60 -10.23 11.05 -13.24
CA TYR A 60 -11.23 12.05 -13.64
C TYR A 60 -12.27 12.33 -12.54
N GLU A 61 -12.65 11.34 -11.73
CA GLU A 61 -13.60 11.54 -10.62
C GLU A 61 -13.00 12.47 -9.55
N TRP A 62 -11.69 12.36 -9.31
CA TRP A 62 -10.98 13.16 -8.33
C TRP A 62 -10.54 14.52 -8.86
N GLN A 63 -10.37 14.66 -10.18
CA GLN A 63 -9.98 15.93 -10.81
C GLN A 63 -10.97 17.05 -10.51
N HIS A 64 -12.28 16.75 -10.58
CA HIS A 64 -13.31 17.73 -10.25
C HIS A 64 -13.40 17.98 -8.74
N GLN A 65 -13.29 16.93 -7.93
CA GLN A 65 -13.41 17.03 -6.47
C GLN A 65 -12.30 17.88 -5.84
N TYR A 66 -11.08 17.78 -6.37
CA TYR A 66 -9.91 18.50 -5.86
C TYR A 66 -9.48 19.67 -6.76
N ALA A 67 -10.32 20.08 -7.71
CA ALA A 67 -10.07 21.32 -8.45
C ALA A 67 -10.05 22.51 -7.48
N PRO A 68 -9.15 23.50 -7.68
CA PRO A 68 -9.15 24.73 -6.91
C PRO A 68 -10.53 25.39 -6.96
N LYS A 69 -11.01 25.87 -5.81
CA LYS A 69 -12.27 26.60 -5.77
C LYS A 69 -12.03 28.02 -6.27
N GLU A 70 -12.82 28.47 -7.24
CA GLU A 70 -12.71 29.82 -7.85
C GLU A 70 -12.83 30.97 -6.84
N ASN A 71 -13.52 30.73 -5.71
CA ASN A 71 -13.69 31.73 -4.66
C ASN A 71 -12.55 31.75 -3.62
N ILE A 72 -11.55 30.89 -3.77
CA ILE A 72 -10.38 30.81 -2.90
C ILE A 72 -9.17 31.29 -3.69
N SER A 73 -8.53 32.36 -3.22
CA SER A 73 -7.29 32.85 -3.83
C SER A 73 -6.18 31.81 -3.74
N SER A 74 -5.41 31.63 -4.81
CA SER A 74 -4.22 30.76 -4.83
C SER A 74 -3.13 31.19 -3.85
N SER A 75 -3.19 32.42 -3.32
CA SER A 75 -2.24 32.94 -2.32
C SER A 75 -2.19 32.12 -1.03
N ILE A 76 -3.22 31.31 -0.74
CA ILE A 76 -3.20 30.39 0.41
C ILE A 76 -2.04 29.36 0.34
N TYR A 77 -1.53 29.09 -0.87
CA TYR A 77 -0.43 28.16 -1.08
C TYR A 77 0.94 28.82 -0.97
N ASP A 78 1.04 30.15 -1.01
CA ASP A 78 2.33 30.86 -1.04
C ASP A 78 3.19 30.50 0.17
N THR A 79 2.59 30.45 1.37
CA THR A 79 3.29 30.04 2.60
C THR A 79 3.77 28.60 2.57
N LEU A 80 3.04 27.69 1.91
CA LEU A 80 3.38 26.27 1.81
C LEU A 80 4.41 25.99 0.71
N MET A 81 4.35 26.75 -0.38
CA MET A 81 5.20 26.58 -1.56
C MET A 81 6.47 27.41 -1.49
N ASN A 82 6.54 28.36 -0.54
CA ASN A 82 7.76 29.07 -0.27
C ASN A 82 8.87 28.07 0.08
N PRO A 83 10.04 28.17 -0.59
CA PRO A 83 11.16 27.33 -0.26
C PRO A 83 11.51 27.57 1.22
N LEU A 84 11.73 26.48 1.95
CA LEU A 84 12.31 26.58 3.30
C LEU A 84 13.61 27.37 3.17
N SER A 85 13.69 28.48 3.88
CA SER A 85 14.91 29.27 3.89
C SER A 85 16.00 28.48 4.63
N LYS A 86 17.26 28.69 4.24
CA LYS A 86 18.40 27.90 4.74
C LYS A 86 18.96 28.45 6.05
N GLU A 87 18.23 29.33 6.72
CA GLU A 87 18.70 29.91 7.96
C GLU A 87 18.34 28.97 9.13
N GLU A 88 19.37 28.24 9.58
CA GLU A 88 19.41 27.48 10.83
C GLU A 88 19.31 28.38 12.07
#